data_AF-A0A6C0JVU6-F1
#
_entry.id   AF-A0A6C0JVU6-F1
#
_cell.length_a   1.000
_cell.length_b   1.000
_cell.length_c   1.000
_cell.angle_alpha   90.00
_cell.angle_beta   90.00
_cell.angle_gamma   90.00
#
_symmetry.space_group_name_H-M   'P 1'
#
loop_
_entity.id
_entity.type
_entity.pdbx_description
1 polymer ?
#
loop_
_entity_poly.entity_id
_entity_poly.type
_entity_poly.pdbx_seq_one_letter_code
_entity_poly.pdbx_strand_id
1 'polypeptide(L)'
;MSLIDEYQDIERRLADRPMSNNDKINILDAYKAYFDACRQKDACNEALRTCELAIEELEYDQLYVAWSQAVQAVEIAWDNYRDIYIRLFR
;
A
#
# COMPACT_ATOMS: atom_id res chain seq x y z
N MET A 1 -10.39 5.21 11.49
CA MET A 1 -9.91 3.82 11.59
C MET A 1 -8.45 3.87 11.25
N SER A 2 -7.57 3.39 12.14
CA SER A 2 -6.14 3.41 11.86
C SER A 2 -5.82 2.33 10.83
N LEU A 3 -4.86 2.62 9.96
CA LEU A 3 -4.40 1.73 8.91
C LEU A 3 -3.81 0.41 9.49
N ILE A 4 -3.34 0.41 10.75
CA ILE A 4 -2.93 -0.79 11.51
C ILE A 4 -4.13 -1.67 11.89
N ASP A 5 -5.29 -1.06 12.15
CA ASP A 5 -6.51 -1.77 12.52
C ASP A 5 -6.99 -2.66 11.34
N GLU A 6 -6.80 -2.20 10.10
CA GLU A 6 -7.17 -2.94 8.90
C GLU A 6 -6.29 -4.17 8.65
N TYR A 7 -4.99 -4.09 8.95
CA TYR A 7 -4.07 -5.23 8.86
C TYR A 7 -4.44 -6.34 9.85
N GLN A 8 -4.67 -5.97 11.10
CA GLN A 8 -5.09 -6.91 12.15
C GLN A 8 -6.46 -7.52 11.84
N ASP A 9 -7.36 -6.76 11.23
CA ASP A 9 -8.67 -7.26 10.80
C ASP A 9 -8.56 -8.30 9.69
N ILE A 10 -7.65 -8.12 8.73
CA ILE A 10 -7.39 -9.11 7.68
C ILE A 10 -6.75 -10.37 8.26
N GLU A 11 -5.73 -10.25 9.12
CA GLU A 11 -5.14 -11.40 9.81
C GLU A 11 -6.19 -12.23 10.53
N ARG A 12 -7.06 -11.57 11.31
CA ARG A 12 -8.14 -12.21 12.04
C ARG A 12 -9.14 -12.90 11.11
N ARG A 13 -9.54 -12.26 10.01
CA ARG A 13 -10.47 -12.85 9.02
C ARG A 13 -9.87 -14.07 8.32
N LEU A 14 -8.56 -14.12 8.16
CA LEU A 14 -7.85 -15.23 7.51
C LEU A 14 -7.56 -16.38 8.47
N ALA A 15 -7.42 -16.11 9.78
CA ALA A 15 -7.10 -17.12 10.78
C ALA A 15 -8.06 -18.32 10.73
N ASP A 16 -9.36 -18.06 10.65
CA ASP A 16 -10.40 -19.10 10.67
C ASP A 16 -10.77 -19.65 9.28
N ARG A 17 -10.16 -19.14 8.20
CA ARG A 17 -10.46 -19.60 6.84
C ARG A 17 -9.85 -20.99 6.59
N PRO A 18 -10.61 -21.93 5.99
CA PRO A 18 -10.13 -23.25 5.60
C PRO A 18 -9.31 -23.14 4.30
N MET A 19 -8.14 -22.52 4.40
CA MET A 19 -7.19 -22.35 3.30
C MET A 19 -5.78 -22.69 3.77
N SER A 20 -4.88 -22.96 2.84
CA SER A 20 -3.52 -23.34 3.21
C SER A 20 -2.81 -22.19 3.95
N ASN A 21 -1.91 -22.53 4.88
CA ASN A 21 -1.09 -21.51 5.56
C ASN A 21 -0.26 -20.69 4.54
N ASN A 22 0.15 -21.31 3.44
CA ASN A 22 0.87 -20.63 2.36
C ASN A 22 -0.02 -19.56 1.71
N ASP A 23 -1.29 -19.85 1.46
CA ASP A 23 -2.22 -18.86 0.91
C ASP A 23 -2.51 -17.72 1.88
N LYS A 24 -2.60 -18.01 3.19
CA LYS A 24 -2.72 -16.97 4.24
C LYS A 24 -1.51 -16.04 4.26
N ILE A 25 -0.30 -16.60 4.19
CA ILE A 25 0.94 -15.82 4.13
C ILE A 25 0.98 -14.97 2.85
N ASN A 26 0.71 -15.57 1.69
CA ASN A 26 0.75 -14.86 0.40
C ASN A 26 -0.16 -13.62 0.37
N ILE A 27 -1.40 -13.75 0.86
CA ILE A 27 -2.32 -12.61 0.87
C ILE A 27 -1.94 -11.56 1.92
N LEU A 28 -1.40 -11.98 3.07
CA LEU A 28 -0.92 -11.04 4.10
C LEU A 28 0.30 -10.27 3.63
N ASP A 29 1.24 -10.93 2.96
CA ASP A 29 2.43 -10.29 2.40
C ASP A 29 2.05 -9.30 1.28
N ALA A 30 1.12 -9.69 0.40
CA ALA A 30 0.63 -8.80 -0.65
C ALA A 30 -0.13 -7.59 -0.07
N TYR A 31 -0.98 -7.82 0.95
CA TYR A 31 -1.68 -6.73 1.64
C TYR A 31 -0.69 -5.79 2.36
N LYS A 32 0.36 -6.33 2.98
CA LYS A 32 1.43 -5.54 3.60
C LYS A 32 2.21 -4.71 2.59
N ALA A 33 2.56 -5.28 1.44
CA ALA A 33 3.23 -4.54 0.38
C ALA A 33 2.37 -3.37 -0.13
N TYR A 34 1.07 -3.60 -0.32
CA TYR A 34 0.11 -2.55 -0.66
C TYR A 34 0.03 -1.46 0.41
N PHE A 35 -0.01 -1.90 1.67
CA PHE A 35 -0.05 -1.01 2.82
C PHE A 35 1.19 -0.10 2.92
N ASP A 36 2.38 -0.67 2.79
CA ASP A 36 3.63 0.08 2.86
C ASP A 36 3.73 1.08 1.70
N ALA A 37 3.29 0.71 0.50
CA ALA A 37 3.21 1.62 -0.64
C ALA A 37 2.23 2.79 -0.38
N CYS A 38 1.06 2.52 0.21
CA CYS A 38 0.08 3.56 0.56
C CYS A 38 0.68 4.56 1.55
N ARG A 39 1.37 4.06 2.59
CA ARG A 39 2.04 4.92 3.58
C ARG A 39 3.13 5.79 2.94
N GLN A 40 3.91 5.23 2.02
CA GLN A 40 4.93 6.00 1.31
C GLN A 40 4.31 7.11 0.47
N LYS A 41 3.23 6.80 -0.27
CA LYS A 41 2.50 7.78 -1.08
C LYS A 41 1.92 8.89 -0.21
N ASP A 42 1.31 8.55 0.92
CA ASP A 42 0.73 9.53 1.84
C ASP A 42 1.81 10.41 2.48
N ALA A 43 2.97 9.85 2.83
CA ALA A 43 4.11 10.62 3.31
C ALA A 43 4.64 11.60 2.24
N CYS A 44 4.77 11.16 0.99
CA CYS A 44 5.16 12.05 -0.11
C CYS A 44 4.10 13.13 -0.37
N ASN A 45 2.81 12.80 -0.29
CA ASN A 45 1.72 13.77 -0.45
C ASN A 45 1.71 14.81 0.68
N GLU A 46 1.89 14.38 1.92
CA GLU A 46 1.99 15.28 3.06
C GLU A 46 3.21 16.20 2.93
N ALA A 47 4.34 15.65 2.52
CA ALA A 47 5.53 16.45 2.23
C ALA A 47 5.25 17.49 1.12
N LEU A 48 4.59 17.12 0.02
CA LEU A 48 4.24 18.08 -1.05
C LEU A 48 3.29 19.18 -0.58
N ARG A 49 2.37 18.87 0.34
CA ARG A 49 1.40 19.83 0.87
C ARG A 49 1.98 20.78 1.91
N THR A 50 3.01 20.34 2.63
CA THR A 50 3.61 21.09 3.76
C THR A 50 4.92 21.76 3.38
N CYS A 51 5.62 21.27 2.37
CA CYS A 51 6.74 21.95 1.77
C CYS A 51 6.21 23.18 1.03
N GLU A 52 6.43 24.37 1.59
CA GLU A 52 6.15 25.68 0.96
C GLU A 52 7.11 25.96 -0.23
N LEU A 53 7.58 24.92 -0.92
CA LEU A 53 8.49 25.00 -2.06
C LEU A 53 7.72 25.51 -3.27
N ALA A 54 8.34 26.42 -4.02
CA ALA A 54 7.79 26.79 -5.33
C ALA A 54 7.89 25.60 -6.29
N ILE A 55 6.92 25.49 -7.21
CA ILE A 55 6.86 24.40 -8.19
C ILE A 55 8.11 24.35 -9.08
N GLU A 56 8.80 25.49 -9.25
CA GLU A 56 10.02 25.61 -10.05
C GLU A 56 11.30 25.18 -9.29
N GLU A 57 11.19 24.86 -8.00
CA GLU A 57 12.32 24.40 -7.19
C GLU A 57 12.65 22.94 -7.50
N LEU A 58 13.95 22.64 -7.62
CA LEU A 58 14.45 21.29 -7.91
C LEU A 58 13.97 20.27 -6.85
N GLU A 59 13.86 20.70 -5.60
CA GLU A 59 13.38 19.91 -4.48
C GLU A 59 11.89 19.55 -4.63
N TYR A 60 11.07 20.45 -5.18
CA TYR A 60 9.67 20.16 -5.49
C TYR A 60 9.58 19.08 -6.58
N ASP A 61 10.35 19.21 -7.66
CA ASP A 61 10.39 18.22 -8.76
C ASP A 61 10.82 16.83 -8.25
N GLN A 62 11.86 16.76 -7.41
CA GLN A 62 12.30 15.51 -6.81
C GLN A 62 11.23 14.86 -5.93
N LEU A 63 10.55 15.67 -5.12
CA LEU A 63 9.48 15.20 -4.25
C LEU A 63 8.26 14.75 -5.05
N TYR A 64 7.93 15.44 -6.14
CA TYR A 64 6.87 15.06 -7.06
C TYR A 64 7.18 13.76 -7.78
N VAL A 65 8.42 13.54 -8.24
CA VAL A 65 8.85 12.26 -8.81
C VAL A 65 8.71 11.14 -7.78
N ALA A 66 9.17 11.35 -6.54
CA ALA A 66 9.03 10.36 -5.47
C ALA A 66 7.55 10.02 -5.18
N TRP A 67 6.68 11.04 -5.15
CA TRP A 67 5.24 10.84 -5.02
C TRP A 67 4.67 10.04 -6.19
N SER A 68 5.02 10.38 -7.43
CA SER A 68 4.56 9.67 -8.63
C SER A 68 5.01 8.20 -8.64
N GLN A 69 6.23 7.92 -8.22
CA GLN A 69 6.73 6.55 -8.07
C GLN A 69 5.98 5.79 -6.98
N ALA A 70 5.66 6.45 -5.86
CA ALA A 70 4.87 5.84 -4.79
C ALA A 70 3.43 5.54 -5.24
N VAL A 71 2.80 6.41 -6.04
CA VAL A 71 1.49 6.14 -6.66
C VAL A 71 1.56 4.88 -7.53
N GLN A 72 2.55 4.78 -8.41
CA GLN A 72 2.73 3.61 -9.26
C GLN A 72 2.96 2.32 -8.44
N ALA A 73 3.74 2.41 -7.36
CA ALA A 73 3.96 1.28 -6.45
C ALA A 73 2.66 0.83 -5.78
N VAL A 74 1.79 1.77 -5.39
CA VAL A 74 0.46 1.47 -4.82
C VAL A 74 -0.40 0.72 -5.83
N GLU A 75 -0.44 1.16 -7.09
CA GLU A 75 -1.22 0.51 -8.15
C GLU A 75 -0.77 -0.94 -8.35
N ILE A 76 0.54 -1.16 -8.49
CA ILE A 76 1.11 -2.51 -8.68
C ILE A 76 0.82 -3.40 -7.47
N ALA A 77 1.01 -2.89 -6.26
CA ALA A 77 0.79 -3.67 -5.05
C ALA A 77 -0.70 -3.97 -4.83
N TRP A 78 -1.59 -3.04 -5.18
CA TRP A 78 -3.03 -3.26 -5.19
C TRP A 78 -3.43 -4.35 -6.16
N ASP A 79 -2.94 -4.31 -7.41
CA ASP A 79 -3.25 -5.32 -8.41
C ASP A 79 -2.78 -6.70 -7.97
N ASN A 80 -1.55 -6.81 -7.43
CA ASN A 80 -1.04 -8.07 -6.88
C ASN A 80 -1.91 -8.61 -5.72
N TYR A 81 -2.26 -7.75 -4.77
CA TYR A 81 -3.15 -8.12 -3.66
C TYR A 81 -4.52 -8.57 -4.17
N ARG A 82 -5.09 -7.83 -5.12
CA ARG A 82 -6.39 -8.11 -5.71
C ARG A 82 -6.40 -9.43 -6.47
N ASP A 83 -5.35 -9.73 -7.24
CA ASP A 83 -5.25 -10.98 -8.00
C ASP A 83 -5.15 -12.20 -7.07
N ILE A 84 -4.36 -12.09 -5.99
CA ILE A 84 -4.30 -13.12 -4.95
C ILE A 84 -5.65 -13.26 -4.26
N TYR A 85 -6.29 -12.15 -3.88
CA TYR A 85 -7.61 -12.17 -3.27
C TYR A 85 -8.64 -12.86 -4.19
N ILE A 86 -8.67 -12.52 -5.48
CA ILE A 86 -9.57 -13.16 -6.44
C ILE A 86 -9.29 -14.66 -6.51
N ARG A 87 -8.03 -15.08 -6.65
CA ARG A 87 -7.65 -16.51 -6.72
C ARG A 87 -8.10 -17.31 -5.49
N LEU A 88 -8.09 -16.69 -4.30
CA LEU A 88 -8.35 -17.38 -3.04
C LEU A 88 -9.82 -17.36 -2.61
N PHE A 89 -10.59 -16.39 -3.09
CA PHE A 89 -11.95 -16.14 -2.62
C PHE A 89 -13.03 -16.19 -3.69
N ARG A 90 -12.68 -16.34 -4.97
CA ARG A 90 -13.60 -16.58 -6.09
C ARG A 90 -13.26 -17.88 -6.81
#